data_AF-A0A8J6I301-F1
#
_entry.id   AF-A0A8J6I301-F1
#
_cell.length_a   1.000
_cell.length_b   1.000
_cell.length_c   1.000
_cell.angle_alpha   90.00
_cell.angle_beta   90.00
_cell.angle_gamma   90.00
#
_symmetry.space_group_name_H-M   'P 1'
#
loop_
_entity.id
_entity.type
_entity.pdbx_description
1 polymer ?
#
loop_
_entity_poly.entity_id
_entity_poly.type
_entity_poly.pdbx_seq_one_letter_code
_entity_poly.pdbx_strand_id
1 'polypeptide(L)' 'MREFSVPIAVAIPDNANLTDKIWSNAKDYGDVVQFRRKGSNGWTNVTCREFLDEVVSVANGLIAAGISAGDRVGLM' A
#
# COMPACT_ATOMS: atom_id res chain seq x y z
N MET A 1 35.64 20.05 14.88
CA MET A 1 34.31 19.45 14.63
C MET A 1 34.54 17.96 14.45
N ARG A 2 33.93 17.11 15.28
CA ARG A 2 34.06 15.64 15.21
C ARG A 2 32.73 15.11 14.67
N GLU A 3 32.74 14.64 13.44
CA GLU A 3 31.59 13.98 12.82
C GLU A 3 31.63 12.49 13.18
N PHE A 4 30.49 11.94 13.60
CA PHE A 4 30.32 10.53 13.89
C PHE A 4 29.13 10.05 13.07
N SER A 5 29.37 9.17 12.09
CA SER A 5 28.34 8.56 11.27
C SER A 5 28.26 7.08 11.61
N VAL A 6 27.06 6.60 11.89
CA VAL A 6 26.79 5.19 12.18
C VAL A 6 26.21 4.57 10.90
N PRO A 7 26.74 3.44 10.39
CA PRO A 7 26.16 2.78 9.23
C PRO A 7 24.69 2.45 9.48
N ILE A 8 23.86 2.61 8.45
CA ILE A 8 22.47 2.18 8.48
C ILE A 8 22.43 0.68 8.83
N ALA A 9 21.67 0.33 9.86
CA ALA A 9 21.60 -1.04 10.38
C ALA A 9 20.84 -2.03 9.46
N VAL A 10 20.12 -1.53 8.46
CA VAL A 10 19.28 -2.33 7.56
C VAL A 10 19.45 -1.85 6.12
N ALA A 11 19.94 -2.74 5.25
CA ALA A 11 19.94 -2.50 3.82
C ALA A 11 18.52 -2.66 3.25
N ILE A 12 18.05 -1.66 2.51
CA ILE A 12 16.80 -1.74 1.75
C ILE A 12 17.17 -2.03 0.29
N PRO A 13 16.61 -3.07 -0.34
CA PRO A 13 16.86 -3.34 -1.75
C PRO A 13 16.44 -2.17 -2.65
N ASP A 14 17.19 -1.91 -3.72
CA ASP A 14 16.89 -0.84 -4.68
C ASP A 14 15.52 -1.01 -5.38
N ASN A 15 15.02 -2.24 -5.43
CA ASN A 15 13.72 -2.58 -6.02
C ASN A 15 12.57 -2.65 -5.00
N ALA A 16 12.79 -2.30 -3.73
CA ALA A 16 11.75 -2.35 -2.72
C ALA A 16 10.65 -1.32 -3.01
N ASN A 17 9.38 -1.76 -2.96
CA ASN A 17 8.22 -0.91 -3.16
C ASN A 17 7.29 -0.97 -1.94
N LEU A 18 6.73 0.18 -1.56
CA LEU A 18 5.73 0.27 -0.48
C LEU A 18 4.51 -0.64 -0.73
N THR A 19 4.16 -0.88 -2.00
CA THR A 19 3.04 -1.77 -2.36
C THR A 19 3.32 -3.25 -2.13
N ASP A 20 4.58 -3.67 -1.98
CA ASP A 20 4.94 -5.09 -1.86
C ASP A 20 4.24 -5.75 -0.67
N LYS A 21 4.04 -5.00 0.43
CA LYS A 21 3.34 -5.49 1.61
C LYS A 21 1.87 -5.78 1.36
N ILE A 22 1.22 -5.08 0.45
CA ILE A 22 -0.18 -5.33 0.09
C ILE A 22 -0.28 -6.74 -0.54
N TRP A 23 0.63 -7.06 -1.47
CA TRP A 23 0.69 -8.36 -2.12
C TRP A 23 1.05 -9.49 -1.16
N SER A 24 2.08 -9.33 -0.33
CA SER A 24 2.48 -10.37 0.63
C SER A 24 1.39 -10.62 1.66
N ASN A 25 0.72 -9.57 2.16
CA ASN A 25 -0.35 -9.73 3.13
C ASN A 25 -1.56 -10.45 2.55
N ALA A 26 -1.98 -10.11 1.33
CA ALA A 26 -3.09 -10.80 0.68
C ALA A 26 -2.78 -12.28 0.39
N LYS A 27 -1.52 -12.59 0.08
CA LYS A 27 -1.06 -13.96 -0.15
C LYS A 27 -1.00 -14.79 1.14
N ASP A 28 -0.33 -14.27 2.17
CA ASP A 28 0.01 -15.05 3.36
C ASP A 28 -1.07 -14.95 4.45
N TYR A 29 -1.85 -13.88 4.45
CA TYR A 29 -2.84 -13.52 5.48
C TYR A 29 -4.16 -13.03 4.88
N GLY A 30 -4.57 -13.59 3.74
CA GLY A 30 -5.68 -13.09 2.92
C GLY A 30 -7.00 -12.86 3.68
N ASP A 31 -7.34 -13.73 4.63
CA ASP A 31 -8.60 -13.67 5.39
C ASP A 31 -8.49 -12.86 6.70
N VAL A 32 -7.28 -12.36 7.04
CA VAL A 32 -7.07 -11.52 8.22
C VAL A 32 -7.63 -10.13 7.94
N VAL A 33 -8.37 -9.59 8.92
CA VAL A 33 -8.88 -8.21 8.88
C VAL A 33 -7.70 -7.25 8.98
N GLN A 34 -7.43 -6.51 7.92
CA GLN A 34 -6.34 -5.54 7.85
C GLN A 34 -6.72 -4.21 8.51
N PHE A 35 -7.96 -3.77 8.33
CA PHE A 35 -8.52 -2.60 8.99
C PHE A 35 -10.05 -2.65 9.00
N ARG A 36 -10.67 -1.69 9.71
CA ARG A 36 -12.11 -1.47 9.69
C ARG A 36 -12.40 -0.16 8.99
N ARG A 37 -13.39 -0.14 8.10
CA ARG A 37 -13.85 1.04 7.37
C ARG A 37 -15.21 1.48 7.91
N LYS A 38 -15.35 2.77 8.21
CA LYS A 38 -16.63 3.35 8.59
C LYS A 38 -17.44 3.64 7.32
N GLY A 39 -18.61 3.03 7.19
CA GLY A 39 -19.62 3.31 6.17
C GLY A 39 -20.90 3.89 6.78
N SER A 40 -21.94 4.06 5.95
CA SER A 40 -23.25 4.57 6.39
C SER A 40 -23.91 3.69 7.44
N ASN A 41 -23.67 2.38 7.37
CA ASN A 41 -24.31 1.37 8.23
C ASN A 41 -23.40 0.91 9.38
N GLY A 42 -22.33 1.66 9.68
CA GLY A 42 -21.39 1.35 10.75
C GLY A 42 -20.01 0.93 10.24
N TRP A 43 -19.28 0.18 11.07
CA TRP A 43 -17.92 -0.26 10.78
C TRP A 43 -17.91 -1.65 10.14
N THR A 44 -17.30 -1.76 8.97
CA THR A 44 -17.13 -3.03 8.25
C THR A 44 -15.67 -3.44 8.27
N ASN A 45 -15.42 -4.74 8.43
CA ASN A 45 -14.06 -5.28 8.33
C ASN A 45 -13.62 -5.33 6.87
N VAL A 46 -12.35 -5.04 6.62
CA VAL A 46 -11.71 -5.22 5.31
C VAL A 46 -10.53 -6.16 5.50
N THR A 47 -10.57 -7.28 4.81
CA THR A 47 -9.51 -8.30 4.82
C THR A 47 -8.33 -7.90 3.92
N CYS A 48 -7.17 -8.53 4.13
CA CYS A 48 -5.99 -8.28 3.29
C CYS A 48 -6.28 -8.57 1.80
N ARG A 49 -7.07 -9.62 1.49
CA ARG A 49 -7.44 -9.94 0.11
C ARG A 49 -8.37 -8.89 -0.49
N GLU A 50 -9.43 -8.51 0.22
CA GLU A 50 -10.36 -7.47 -0.25
C GLU A 50 -9.63 -6.14 -0.48
N PHE A 51 -8.69 -5.79 0.40
CA PHE A 51 -7.90 -4.56 0.21
C PHE A 51 -7.02 -4.62 -1.05
N LEU A 52 -6.39 -5.75 -1.35
CA LEU A 52 -5.64 -5.91 -2.60
C LEU A 52 -6.55 -5.72 -3.82
N ASP A 53 -7.74 -6.34 -3.81
CA ASP A 53 -8.69 -6.24 -4.92
C ASP A 53 -9.14 -4.77 -5.15
N GLU A 54 -9.41 -4.02 -4.08
CA GLU A 54 -9.72 -2.59 -4.15
C GLU A 54 -8.55 -1.77 -4.70
N VAL A 55 -7.32 -2.04 -4.25
CA VAL A 55 -6.12 -1.34 -4.73
C VAL A 55 -5.90 -1.57 -6.22
N VAL A 56 -6.03 -2.82 -6.69
CA VAL A 56 -5.90 -3.17 -8.11
C VAL A 56 -6.99 -2.47 -8.94
N SER A 57 -8.22 -2.45 -8.45
CA SER A 57 -9.34 -1.77 -9.11
C SER A 57 -9.06 -0.27 -9.30
N VAL A 58 -8.62 0.41 -8.23
CA VAL A 58 -8.25 1.84 -8.29
C VAL A 58 -7.07 2.07 -9.23
N ALA A 59 -6.02 1.24 -9.15
CA ALA A 59 -4.84 1.36 -10.01
C ALA A 59 -5.22 1.25 -11.50
N ASN A 60 -6.07 0.29 -11.86
CA ASN A 60 -6.58 0.14 -13.22
C ASN A 60 -7.36 1.38 -13.67
N GLY A 61 -8.18 1.97 -12.78
CA GLY A 61 -8.89 3.22 -13.06
C GLY A 61 -7.96 4.41 -13.30
N LEU A 62 -6.90 4.55 -12.51
CA LEU A 62 -5.90 5.61 -12.68
C LEU A 62 -5.15 5.46 -14.01
N ILE A 63 -4.76 4.23 -14.36
CA ILE A 63 -4.11 3.92 -15.65
C ILE A 63 -5.07 4.26 -16.80
N ALA A 64 -6.34 3.88 -16.69
CA ALA A 64 -7.35 4.19 -17.71
C ALA A 64 -7.61 5.70 -17.85
N ALA A 65 -7.41 6.48 -16.78
CA ALA A 65 -7.46 7.94 -16.80
C ALA A 65 -6.18 8.60 -17.36
N GLY A 66 -5.19 7.80 -17.79
CA GLY A 66 -3.94 8.27 -18.39
C GLY A 66 -2.85 8.65 -17.39
N ILE A 67 -3.01 8.32 -16.11
CA ILE A 67 -2.02 8.63 -15.07
C ILE A 67 -0.82 7.69 -15.20
N SER A 68 0.37 8.28 -15.20
CA SER A 68 1.65 7.61 -15.40
C SER A 68 2.58 7.77 -14.19
N ALA A 69 3.67 6.99 -14.19
CA ALA A 69 4.70 7.14 -13.17
C ALA A 69 5.28 8.57 -13.18
N GLY A 70 5.30 9.21 -12.01
CA GLY A 70 5.74 10.60 -11.84
C GLY A 70 4.59 11.62 -11.80
N ASP A 71 3.38 11.24 -12.22
CA ASP A 71 2.20 12.09 -12.10
C ASP A 71 1.72 12.20 -10.65
N ARG A 72 1.02 13.29 -10.35
CA ARG A 72 0.58 13.64 -9.00
C ARG A 72 -0.93 13.44 -8.87
N VAL A 73 -1.35 12.74 -7.82
CA VAL A 73 -2.76 12.52 -7.48
C VAL A 73 -3.08 13.27 -6.19
N GLY A 74 -4.08 14.14 -6.23
CA GLY A 74 -4.58 14.85 -5.05
C GLY A 74 -5.76 14.11 -4.39
N LEU A 75 -5.78 14.08 -3.05
CA LEU A 75 -6.89 13.57 -2.24
C LEU A 75 -7.43 14.72 -1.37
N MET A 76 -8.75 14.79 -1.16
CA MET A 76 -9.44 15.83 -0.39
C MET A 76 -10.35 15.22 0.68
#